data_AF-A0A2V8CD52-F1
#
_entry.id   AF-A0A2V8CD52-F1
#
_cell.length_a   1.000
_cell.length_b   1.000
_cell.length_c   1.000
_cell.angle_alpha   90.00
_cell.angle_beta   90.00
_cell.angle_gamma   90.00
#
_symmetry.space_group_name_H-M   'P 1'
#
loop_
_entity.id
_entity.type
_entity.pdbx_description
1 polymer ?
#
loop_
_entity_poly.entity_id
_entity_poly.type
_entity_poly.pdbx_seq_one_letter_code
_entity_poly.pdbx_strand_id
1 'polypeptide(L)'
;MIATGDAYKDQVQRQWNHDPAGSHYVTVAPAHTQEWFLEAEHYRYGSYAPWMAETMEFDRHNCEKLLEIGGGMGTDLAQFARHGARVTDVDLSAGHLRLARENFAV
;
A
#
# COMPACT_ATOMS: atom_id res chain seq x y z
N MET A 1 2.36 -7.14 16.49
CA MET A 1 1.83 -8.02 15.42
C MET A 1 0.38 -8.35 15.74
N ILE A 2 -0.43 -8.61 14.71
CA ILE A 2 -1.82 -9.02 14.88
C ILE A 2 -1.82 -10.49 15.33
N ALA A 3 -2.68 -10.85 16.30
CA ALA A 3 -2.80 -12.24 16.73
C ALA A 3 -3.54 -13.05 15.66
N THR A 4 -2.91 -14.13 15.15
CA THR A 4 -3.49 -14.93 14.06
C THR A 4 -3.91 -16.33 14.48
N GLY A 5 -3.34 -16.85 15.57
CA GLY A 5 -3.52 -18.24 15.99
C GLY A 5 -2.90 -19.27 15.03
N ASP A 6 -2.04 -18.84 14.10
CA ASP A 6 -1.48 -19.67 13.03
C ASP A 6 -0.01 -19.35 12.79
N ALA A 7 0.85 -20.37 12.92
CA ALA A 7 2.30 -20.20 12.85
C ALA A 7 2.79 -19.72 11.47
N TYR A 8 2.11 -20.10 10.38
CA TYR A 8 2.45 -19.64 9.04
C TYR A 8 2.03 -18.19 8.83
N LYS A 9 0.85 -17.80 9.30
CA LYS A 9 0.41 -16.39 9.26
C LYS A 9 1.32 -15.49 10.10
N ASP A 10 1.81 -15.98 11.24
CA ASP A 10 2.77 -15.25 12.06
C ASP A 10 4.14 -15.11 11.36
N GLN A 11 4.58 -16.11 10.58
CA GLN A 11 5.79 -16.01 9.76
C GLN A 11 5.62 -15.00 8.62
N VAL A 12 4.49 -15.03 7.92
CA VAL A 12 4.16 -14.07 6.87
C VAL A 12 4.15 -12.63 7.43
N GLN A 13 3.52 -12.42 8.59
CA GLN A 13 3.57 -11.12 9.26
C GLN A 13 4.98 -10.65 9.55
N ARG A 14 5.86 -11.52 10.07
CA ARG A 14 7.26 -11.14 10.35
C ARG A 14 7.99 -10.73 9.08
N GLN A 15 7.81 -11.47 8.00
CA GLN A 15 8.42 -11.14 6.71
C GLN A 15 7.97 -9.77 6.21
N TRP A 16 6.65 -9.53 6.11
CA TRP A 16 6.12 -8.27 5.58
C TRP A 16 6.30 -7.07 6.53
N ASN A 17 6.46 -7.30 7.83
CA ASN A 17 6.88 -6.24 8.75
C ASN A 17 8.35 -5.84 8.56
N HIS A 18 9.19 -6.79 8.13
CA HIS A 18 10.61 -6.56 7.90
C HIS A 18 10.89 -5.94 6.52
N ASP A 19 10.19 -6.43 5.50
CA ASP A 19 10.31 -6.04 4.10
C ASP A 19 8.94 -5.67 3.53
N PRO A 20 8.46 -4.42 3.78
CA PRO A 20 7.18 -3.97 3.27
C PRO A 20 7.12 -4.01 1.74
N ALA A 21 5.99 -4.45 1.20
CA ALA A 21 5.83 -4.62 -0.24
C ALA A 21 6.09 -3.30 -1.00
N GLY A 22 7.11 -3.31 -1.87
CA GLY A 22 7.50 -2.17 -2.72
C GLY A 22 8.55 -1.25 -2.10
N SER A 23 8.84 -1.38 -0.80
CA SER A 23 9.83 -0.53 -0.12
C SER A 23 11.25 -0.70 -0.65
N HIS A 24 11.61 -1.88 -1.11
CA HIS A 24 12.93 -2.21 -1.66
C HIS A 24 13.24 -1.54 -3.01
N TYR A 25 12.25 -0.93 -3.65
CA TYR A 25 12.44 -0.15 -4.88
C TYR A 25 12.68 1.34 -4.61
N VAL A 26 12.51 1.78 -3.36
CA VAL A 26 12.80 3.16 -2.95
C VAL A 26 14.26 3.25 -2.53
N THR A 27 15.04 4.01 -3.29
CA THR A 27 16.51 4.02 -3.17
C THR A 27 17.08 5.39 -2.83
N VAL A 28 16.29 6.46 -2.99
CA VAL A 28 16.75 7.83 -2.79
C VAL A 28 16.10 8.46 -1.55
N ALA A 29 14.77 8.38 -1.45
CA ALA A 29 14.02 9.04 -0.40
C ALA A 29 14.19 8.35 0.97
N PRO A 30 14.26 9.11 2.08
CA PRO A 30 14.29 8.53 3.42
C PRO A 30 12.98 7.82 3.78
N ALA A 31 13.05 6.63 4.38
CA ALA A 31 11.85 5.90 4.79
C ALA A 31 10.91 6.74 5.68
N HIS A 32 9.60 6.54 5.53
CA HIS A 32 8.54 7.25 6.27
C HIS A 32 8.36 8.74 5.92
N THR A 33 8.84 9.22 4.78
CA THR A 33 8.52 10.57 4.26
C THR A 33 7.55 10.53 3.09
N GLN A 34 6.96 11.68 2.74
CA GLN A 34 6.10 11.79 1.56
C GLN A 34 6.84 11.38 0.28
N GLU A 35 8.10 11.83 0.14
CA GLU A 35 8.93 11.52 -1.02
C GLU A 35 9.18 10.02 -1.16
N TRP A 36 9.24 9.28 -0.04
CA TRP A 36 9.43 7.84 -0.04
C TRP A 36 8.20 7.08 -0.56
N PHE A 37 7.00 7.50 -0.15
CA PHE A 37 5.76 6.95 -0.70
C PHE A 37 5.60 7.30 -2.19
N LEU A 38 5.94 8.54 -2.57
CA LEU A 38 5.87 8.98 -3.97
C LEU A 38 6.90 8.29 -4.86
N GLU A 39 8.12 8.01 -4.37
CA GLU A 39 9.12 7.26 -5.13
C GLU A 39 8.66 5.81 -5.35
N ALA A 40 8.05 5.17 -4.33
CA ALA A 40 7.43 3.84 -4.49
C ALA A 40 6.31 3.86 -5.53
N GLU A 41 5.44 4.89 -5.49
CA GLU A 41 4.36 5.10 -6.47
C GLU A 41 4.91 5.26 -7.90
N HIS A 42 5.91 6.12 -8.07
CA HIS A 42 6.54 6.37 -9.37
C HIS A 42 7.20 5.11 -9.93
N TYR A 43 7.88 4.32 -9.10
CA TYR A 43 8.41 3.04 -9.54
C TYR A 43 7.29 2.07 -9.97
N ARG A 44 6.24 1.94 -9.14
CA ARG A 44 5.11 1.02 -9.36
C ARG A 44 4.42 1.29 -10.70
N TYR A 45 4.04 2.55 -10.97
CA TYR A 45 3.28 2.90 -12.17
C TYR A 45 4.17 3.37 -13.34
N GLY A 46 5.44 3.71 -13.11
CA GLY A 46 6.34 4.16 -14.18
C GLY A 46 7.21 3.05 -14.75
N SER A 47 7.69 2.13 -13.92
CA SER A 47 8.67 1.11 -14.31
C SER A 47 8.13 -0.31 -14.22
N TYR A 48 7.52 -0.67 -13.08
CA TYR A 48 7.08 -2.04 -12.82
C TYR A 48 5.81 -2.40 -13.61
N ALA A 49 4.78 -1.57 -13.52
CA ALA A 49 3.48 -1.82 -14.13
C ALA A 49 2.82 -0.56 -14.74
N PRO A 50 3.35 -0.01 -15.85
CA PRO A 50 2.76 1.13 -16.55
C PRO A 50 1.29 1.01 -16.96
N TRP A 51 0.81 -0.22 -17.15
CA TRP A 51 -0.58 -0.52 -17.51
C TRP A 51 -1.56 -0.52 -16.32
N MET A 52 -1.05 -0.42 -15.08
CA MET A 52 -1.88 -0.61 -13.88
C MET A 52 -2.88 0.52 -13.70
N ALA A 53 -2.51 1.78 -13.99
CA ALA A 53 -3.44 2.90 -13.86
C ALA A 53 -4.68 2.75 -14.77
N GLU A 54 -4.48 2.25 -16.00
CA GLU A 54 -5.58 1.94 -16.92
C GLU A 54 -6.40 0.75 -16.44
N THR A 55 -5.75 -0.31 -15.97
CA THR A 55 -6.44 -1.55 -15.53
C THR A 55 -7.25 -1.34 -14.24
N MET A 56 -6.71 -0.56 -13.30
CA MET A 56 -7.32 -0.32 -11.99
C MET A 56 -8.36 0.79 -12.04
N GLU A 57 -8.34 1.62 -13.08
CA GLU A 57 -9.34 2.67 -13.31
C GLU A 57 -9.51 3.59 -12.09
N PHE A 58 -8.41 4.02 -11.46
CA PHE A 58 -8.43 4.69 -10.15
C PHE A 58 -9.44 5.86 -10.06
N ASP A 59 -9.67 6.56 -11.17
CA ASP A 59 -10.57 7.71 -11.29
C ASP A 59 -12.05 7.37 -11.56
N ARG A 60 -12.39 6.09 -11.78
CA ARG A 60 -13.75 5.64 -12.15
C ARG A 60 -14.58 5.12 -10.97
N HIS A 61 -14.03 5.11 -9.76
CA HIS A 61 -14.66 4.54 -8.56
C HIS A 61 -15.06 5.59 -7.52
N ASN A 62 -15.31 6.84 -7.94
CA ASN A 62 -15.72 7.91 -7.04
C ASN A 62 -16.99 7.55 -6.24
N CYS A 63 -17.01 7.85 -4.95
CA CYS A 63 -18.08 7.55 -3.98
C CYS A 63 -18.37 6.06 -3.74
N GLU A 64 -17.72 5.13 -4.44
CA GLU A 64 -17.88 3.70 -4.20
C GLU A 64 -17.22 3.27 -2.89
N LYS A 65 -17.64 2.13 -2.34
CA LYS A 65 -16.98 1.52 -1.18
C LYS A 65 -16.01 0.46 -1.70
N LEU A 66 -14.72 0.72 -1.55
CA LEU A 66 -13.65 -0.15 -2.04
C LEU A 66 -12.97 -0.85 -0.86
N LEU A 67 -12.83 -2.17 -0.96
CA LEU A 67 -12.04 -2.98 -0.03
C LEU A 67 -10.78 -3.45 -0.75
N GLU A 68 -9.63 -3.08 -0.23
CA GLU A 68 -8.35 -3.64 -0.64
C GLU A 68 -7.91 -4.69 0.38
N ILE A 69 -7.52 -5.87 -0.10
CA ILE A 69 -7.02 -6.96 0.72
C ILE A 69 -5.51 -7.05 0.49
N GLY A 70 -4.73 -6.77 1.53
CA GLY A 70 -3.28 -6.69 1.45
C GLY A 70 -2.80 -5.37 0.83
N GLY A 71 -3.30 -4.24 1.32
CA GLY A 71 -3.00 -2.92 0.76
C GLY A 71 -1.53 -2.47 0.89
N GLY A 72 -0.70 -3.21 1.65
CA GLY A 72 0.73 -2.93 1.72
C GLY A 72 1.02 -1.56 2.33
N MET A 73 1.81 -0.74 1.64
CA MET A 73 2.07 0.65 2.05
C MET A 73 0.93 1.62 1.67
N GLY A 74 -0.20 1.10 1.16
CA GLY A 74 -1.35 1.88 0.75
C GLY A 74 -1.17 2.62 -0.56
N THR A 75 -0.24 2.20 -1.44
CA THR A 75 0.05 2.89 -2.71
C THR A 75 -1.17 2.95 -3.63
N ASP A 76 -1.80 1.80 -3.92
CA ASP A 76 -3.00 1.76 -4.77
C ASP A 76 -4.22 2.32 -4.02
N LEU A 77 -4.35 1.99 -2.73
CA LEU A 77 -5.39 2.51 -1.84
C LEU A 77 -5.47 4.04 -1.86
N ALA A 78 -4.31 4.71 -1.79
CA ALA A 78 -4.20 6.17 -1.82
C ALA A 78 -4.67 6.74 -3.16
N GLN A 79 -4.39 6.07 -4.29
CA GLN A 79 -4.86 6.51 -5.59
C GLN A 79 -6.39 6.44 -5.70
N PHE A 80 -7.01 5.35 -5.26
CA PHE A 80 -8.48 5.27 -5.23
C PHE A 80 -9.10 6.32 -4.31
N ALA A 81 -8.53 6.50 -3.10
CA ALA A 81 -9.00 7.50 -2.16
C ALA A 81 -8.88 8.93 -2.71
N ARG A 82 -7.77 9.25 -3.39
CA ARG A 82 -7.52 10.56 -4.01
C ARG A 82 -8.56 10.90 -5.08
N HIS A 83 -9.13 9.89 -5.75
CA HIS A 83 -10.20 10.07 -6.73
C HIS A 83 -11.62 9.88 -6.16
N GLY A 84 -11.74 9.86 -4.83
CA GLY A 84 -13.03 9.95 -4.13
C GLY A 84 -13.67 8.61 -3.75
N ALA A 85 -12.99 7.49 -3.96
CA ALA A 85 -13.46 6.21 -3.42
C ALA A 85 -13.41 6.20 -1.87
N ARG A 86 -14.37 5.54 -1.23
CA ARG A 86 -14.37 5.28 0.21
C ARG A 86 -13.66 3.95 0.46
N VAL A 87 -12.38 4.04 0.73
CA VAL A 87 -11.48 2.88 0.81
C VAL A 87 -11.47 2.25 2.21
N THR A 88 -11.22 0.95 2.27
CA THR A 88 -10.94 0.19 3.48
C THR A 88 -9.80 -0.77 3.16
N ASP A 89 -8.76 -0.76 4.00
CA ASP A 89 -7.63 -1.70 3.91
C ASP A 89 -7.78 -2.80 4.96
N VAL A 90 -7.63 -4.04 4.52
CA VAL A 90 -7.46 -5.21 5.38
C VAL A 90 -6.14 -5.88 5.02
N ASP A 91 -5.14 -5.69 5.88
CA ASP A 91 -3.84 -6.32 5.76
C ASP A 91 -3.54 -7.20 6.99
N LEU A 92 -2.82 -8.30 6.75
CA LEU A 92 -2.36 -9.22 7.78
C LEU A 92 -1.17 -8.62 8.56
N SER A 93 -0.40 -7.72 7.95
CA SER A 93 0.77 -7.06 8.48
C SER A 93 0.41 -5.77 9.22
N ALA A 94 0.66 -5.75 10.53
CA ALA A 94 0.52 -4.52 11.33
C ALA A 94 1.44 -3.39 10.85
N GLY A 95 2.60 -3.73 10.27
CA GLY A 95 3.55 -2.79 9.70
C GLY A 95 3.00 -2.13 8.44
N HIS A 96 2.39 -2.90 7.54
CA HIS A 96 1.68 -2.38 6.36
C HIS A 96 0.57 -1.41 6.77
N LEU A 97 -0.33 -1.81 7.68
CA LEU A 97 -1.40 -0.94 8.16
C LEU A 97 -0.90 0.38 8.76
N ARG A 98 0.27 0.35 9.43
CA ARG A 98 0.90 1.57 9.94
C ARG A 98 1.44 2.44 8.80
N LEU A 99 2.16 1.86 7.85
CA LEU A 99 2.72 2.58 6.69
C LEU A 99 1.60 3.18 5.83
N ALA A 100 0.52 2.43 5.57
CA ALA A 100 -0.64 2.94 4.85
C ALA A 100 -1.26 4.15 5.56
N ARG A 101 -1.36 4.14 6.89
CA ARG A 101 -1.83 5.32 7.66
C ARG A 101 -0.89 6.51 7.53
N GLU A 102 0.42 6.27 7.56
CA GLU A 102 1.42 7.33 7.38
C GLU A 102 1.32 7.92 5.98
N ASN A 103 1.20 7.09 4.94
CA ASN A 103 1.01 7.53 3.56
C ASN A 103 -0.26 8.41 3.39
N PHE A 104 -1.36 8.06 4.07
CA PHE A 104 -2.59 8.86 4.05
C PHE A 104 -2.50 10.18 4.81
N ALA A 105 -1.47 10.37 5.64
CA ALA A 105 -1.30 11.55 6.49
C ALA A 105 -0.34 12.59 5.90
N VAL A 106 0.39 12.26 4.83
CA VAL A 106 1.45 13.09 4.24
C VAL A 106 1.09 13.65 2.87
#